data_AF-A0A8T0L573-F1
#
_entry.id   AF-A0A8T0L573-F1
#
_cell.length_a   1.000
_cell.length_b   1.000
_cell.length_c   1.000
_cell.angle_alpha   90.00
_cell.angle_beta   90.00
_cell.angle_gamma   90.00
#
_symmetry.space_group_name_H-M   'P 1'
#
loop_
_entity.id
_entity.type
_entity.pdbx_description
1 polymer ?
#
loop_
_entity_poly.entity_id
_entity_poly.type
_entity_poly.pdbx_seq_one_letter_code
_entity_poly.pdbx_strand_id
1 'polypeptide(L)'
;MDEGTKRMEEGLNSPLNEDGNKNDLKKQVTIKSSNGGSTVEHDRDTMAVDESAEPPLVKKKTKRVATLDAFRGLTIVLMILVDDAGEAYPRIDHSPWNGCTLADFVMPFFLFIVGVAIALALKRIPKKRDAVKKIILRTMKLLFWGIILQGGYSHAPDDLEYGVNMKFIRWCGILQRIALVYCVVALIETFTTKLRPTTLGSGHLSIFTAYKWLGGFVAFLIYMITTFTLYVPDWSFVDHFNGDEPKRYTVICGMRGHLGPACNAVGHVDRQVWGVNHLYSQPVWRRLKACTLNYPGDGPFREDAPSWCRAPFEPEGLLSSISAIISGTIGIHYGHVLIHFKGHLERLKHWILMGLVLLIIAIILHFTDAIPINKQLYSFSYVCFTAGAAGIVFSGFYILIDVLGLRTPFLFLEWIGMNAMLVFVMAAEGIFAAFVNGWYYEDPRNSLVHWIKKHVFDNVWHSERVGTIMYVIFAEITFWSVVAGVLHKLRIYWKL
;
A
#
# COMPACT_ATOMS: atom_id res chain seq x y z
N MET A 1 -46.19 -4.59 50.45
CA MET A 1 -44.81 -4.08 50.49
C MET A 1 -44.25 -4.36 49.11
N ASP A 2 -44.73 -3.58 48.13
CA ASP A 2 -44.03 -2.38 47.58
C ASP A 2 -42.69 -2.79 46.98
N GLU A 3 -42.39 -2.65 45.70
CA GLU A 3 -43.02 -2.05 44.50
C GLU A 3 -42.11 -2.62 43.37
N GLY A 4 -42.55 -3.23 42.26
CA GLY A 4 -43.43 -2.67 41.24
C GLY A 4 -42.68 -2.52 39.89
N THR A 5 -42.38 -3.65 39.24
CA THR A 5 -41.87 -3.84 37.87
C THR A 5 -42.66 -3.08 36.79
N LYS A 6 -42.06 -2.69 35.64
CA LYS A 6 -42.65 -2.91 34.29
C LYS A 6 -41.73 -2.66 33.08
N ARG A 7 -42.04 -3.42 32.03
CA ARG A 7 -41.37 -3.71 30.74
C ARG A 7 -42.27 -3.22 29.58
N MET A 8 -41.68 -3.02 28.39
CA MET A 8 -42.24 -3.23 27.01
C MET A 8 -43.46 -2.34 26.61
N GLU A 9 -43.79 -1.97 25.36
CA GLU A 9 -43.50 -2.38 23.97
C GLU A 9 -44.09 -1.33 22.97
N GLU A 10 -43.70 -1.44 21.69
CA GLU A 10 -44.43 -1.11 20.43
C GLU A 10 -44.88 0.32 20.00
N GLY A 11 -44.84 0.57 18.67
CA GLY A 11 -45.66 1.61 18.02
C GLY A 11 -45.18 2.19 16.68
N LEU A 12 -45.60 1.58 15.57
CA LEU A 12 -45.49 1.97 14.16
C LEU A 12 -46.36 3.20 13.79
N ASN A 13 -45.93 4.08 12.87
CA ASN A 13 -46.70 4.60 11.71
C ASN A 13 -46.09 5.87 11.06
N SER A 14 -45.88 5.80 9.73
CA SER A 14 -45.96 6.93 8.78
C SER A 14 -47.46 7.15 8.40
N PRO A 15 -47.95 8.19 7.67
CA PRO A 15 -47.38 8.73 6.41
C PRO A 15 -47.60 10.24 6.07
N LEU A 16 -46.89 10.69 5.03
CA LEU A 16 -47.25 11.57 3.88
C LEU A 16 -47.95 12.96 4.01
N ASN A 17 -47.59 13.77 3.00
CA ASN A 17 -48.17 15.01 2.42
C ASN A 17 -47.69 16.35 3.02
N GLU A 18 -46.92 17.17 2.29
CA GLU A 18 -47.20 17.97 1.07
C GLU A 18 -47.76 19.37 1.36
N ASP A 19 -47.19 20.33 0.62
CA ASP A 19 -47.61 21.71 0.35
C ASP A 19 -47.42 22.85 1.37
N GLY A 20 -46.68 23.87 0.90
CA GLY A 20 -47.37 25.13 0.60
C GLY A 20 -47.04 26.38 1.43
N ASN A 21 -46.11 27.18 0.89
CA ASN A 21 -46.25 28.62 0.65
C ASN A 21 -46.11 29.67 1.81
N LYS A 22 -45.07 30.51 1.62
CA LYS A 22 -44.95 31.99 1.73
C LYS A 22 -45.64 32.80 2.85
N ASN A 23 -44.76 33.56 3.52
CA ASN A 23 -44.77 35.00 3.86
C ASN A 23 -46.05 35.71 4.33
N ASP A 24 -45.96 36.32 5.52
CA ASP A 24 -46.37 37.69 5.89
C ASP A 24 -46.44 37.78 7.44
N LEU A 25 -46.27 38.86 8.21
CA LEU A 25 -45.91 40.27 8.04
C LEU A 25 -45.73 40.86 9.47
N LYS A 26 -44.87 41.88 9.63
CA LYS A 26 -44.90 43.03 10.57
C LYS A 26 -45.33 42.84 12.04
N LYS A 27 -44.47 43.30 12.96
CA LYS A 27 -44.87 43.89 14.26
C LYS A 27 -44.66 45.40 14.26
N GLN A 28 -45.74 46.12 14.54
CA GLN A 28 -45.82 47.55 14.86
C GLN A 28 -45.15 47.85 16.22
N VAL A 29 -44.54 49.03 16.36
CA VAL A 29 -44.26 49.64 17.65
C VAL A 29 -44.75 51.10 17.65
N THR A 30 -45.41 51.42 18.75
CA THR A 30 -46.31 52.53 19.04
C THR A 30 -45.61 53.89 19.24
N ILE A 31 -46.27 54.96 18.77
CA ILE A 31 -45.89 56.37 18.97
C ILE A 31 -46.39 56.87 20.34
N LYS A 32 -45.54 57.60 21.08
CA LYS A 32 -45.96 58.56 22.12
C LYS A 32 -45.29 59.92 21.86
N SER A 33 -46.09 60.98 21.99
CA SER A 33 -45.76 62.38 21.74
C SER A 33 -45.59 63.15 23.06
N SER A 34 -44.61 64.07 23.13
CA SER A 34 -44.68 65.29 23.94
C SER A 34 -43.77 66.39 23.39
N ASN A 35 -44.30 67.61 23.37
CA ASN A 35 -43.80 68.88 22.80
C ASN A 35 -42.48 69.43 23.39
N GLY A 36 -41.77 70.24 22.58
CA GLY A 36 -41.20 71.53 23.04
C GLY A 36 -39.77 71.89 22.59
N GLY A 37 -39.64 72.84 21.64
CA GLY A 37 -38.68 73.96 21.70
C GLY A 37 -37.19 73.77 21.30
N SER A 38 -36.87 74.16 20.06
CA SER A 38 -35.67 74.89 19.57
C SER A 38 -34.34 74.84 20.32
N THR A 39 -33.26 74.40 19.65
CA THR A 39 -32.14 75.25 19.18
C THR A 39 -31.21 74.45 18.26
N VAL A 40 -30.69 75.14 17.24
CA VAL A 40 -29.77 74.66 16.20
C VAL A 40 -28.34 74.71 16.74
N GLU A 41 -27.62 73.60 16.66
CA GLU A 41 -26.15 73.61 16.65
C GLU A 41 -25.65 72.55 15.66
N HIS A 42 -24.82 73.01 14.73
CA HIS A 42 -24.29 72.23 13.62
C HIS A 42 -22.86 71.84 13.98
N ASP A 43 -22.66 70.63 14.51
CA ASP A 43 -21.35 70.00 14.55
C ASP A 43 -21.33 68.76 13.67
N ARG A 44 -20.49 68.83 12.64
CA ARG A 44 -20.11 67.70 11.80
C ARG A 44 -19.09 66.90 12.57
N ASP A 45 -19.43 65.68 12.96
CA ASP A 45 -18.44 64.64 13.18
C ASP A 45 -18.88 63.30 12.61
N THR A 46 -17.92 62.70 11.93
CA THR A 46 -18.02 61.65 10.94
C THR A 46 -18.49 60.32 11.52
N MET A 47 -19.37 59.62 10.79
CA MET A 47 -19.81 58.25 11.08
C MET A 47 -18.61 57.29 11.15
N ALA A 48 -18.34 56.75 12.34
CA ALA A 48 -17.53 55.53 12.49
C ALA A 48 -18.49 54.33 12.55
N VAL A 49 -18.56 53.60 11.43
CA VAL A 49 -19.19 52.27 11.38
C VAL A 49 -18.21 51.30 12.05
N ASP A 50 -18.64 50.71 13.17
CA ASP A 50 -17.90 49.63 13.83
C ASP A 50 -17.98 48.37 12.96
N GLU A 51 -16.95 48.18 12.15
CA GLU A 51 -16.72 47.02 11.31
C GLU A 51 -15.88 46.00 12.11
N SER A 52 -16.49 45.28 13.05
CA SER A 52 -15.77 44.22 13.75
C SER A 52 -16.68 43.08 14.28
N ALA A 53 -16.78 42.01 13.49
CA ALA A 53 -16.70 40.61 13.95
C ALA A 53 -17.11 39.66 12.81
N GLU A 54 -16.14 39.28 11.97
CA GLU A 54 -16.29 38.05 11.18
C GLU A 54 -16.46 36.86 12.16
N PRO A 55 -17.47 35.99 11.98
CA PRO A 55 -17.60 34.81 12.81
C PRO A 55 -16.35 33.94 12.63
N PRO A 56 -15.80 33.36 13.71
CA PRO A 56 -14.56 32.60 13.64
C PRO A 56 -14.74 31.45 12.64
N LEU A 57 -13.87 31.43 11.62
CA LEU A 57 -13.74 30.34 10.65
C LEU A 57 -13.55 29.02 11.41
N VAL A 58 -14.66 28.32 11.67
CA VAL A 58 -14.64 26.95 12.19
C VAL A 58 -13.86 26.14 11.16
N LYS A 59 -12.61 25.79 11.49
CA LYS A 59 -11.76 24.90 10.68
C LYS A 59 -12.55 23.61 10.45
N LYS A 60 -13.21 23.50 9.30
CA LYS A 60 -13.98 22.33 8.89
C LYS A 60 -13.04 21.13 8.98
N LYS A 61 -13.24 20.25 9.96
CA LYS A 61 -12.41 19.05 10.14
C LYS A 61 -12.44 18.28 8.83
N THR A 62 -11.30 18.12 8.19
CA THR A 62 -11.21 17.38 6.93
C THR A 62 -11.62 15.93 7.19
N LYS A 63 -12.73 15.50 6.57
CA LYS A 63 -13.23 14.13 6.69
C LYS A 63 -12.19 13.20 6.05
N ARG A 64 -11.73 12.21 6.81
CA ARG A 64 -10.80 11.17 6.34
C ARG A 64 -11.56 10.29 5.33
N VAL A 65 -10.89 9.85 4.27
CA VAL A 65 -11.51 8.99 3.24
C VAL A 65 -11.46 7.56 3.76
N ALA A 66 -12.61 6.99 4.12
CA ALA A 66 -12.70 5.68 4.77
C ALA A 66 -12.20 4.56 3.84
N THR A 67 -12.57 4.60 2.56
CA THR A 67 -12.08 3.66 1.53
C THR A 67 -10.56 3.65 1.40
N LEU A 68 -9.88 4.79 1.57
CA LEU A 68 -8.41 4.86 1.51
C LEU A 68 -7.79 4.07 2.68
N ASP A 69 -8.35 4.21 3.88
CA ASP A 69 -7.87 3.50 5.05
C ASP A 69 -8.22 2.01 4.96
N ALA A 70 -9.43 1.65 4.53
CA ALA A 70 -9.84 0.25 4.35
C ALA A 70 -9.00 -0.49 3.29
N PHE A 71 -8.72 0.12 2.14
CA PHE A 71 -7.87 -0.50 1.11
C PHE A 71 -6.44 -0.70 1.60
N ARG A 72 -5.90 0.27 2.35
CA ARG A 72 -4.60 0.12 3.01
C ARG A 72 -4.61 -0.91 4.13
N GLY A 73 -5.73 -1.11 4.81
CA GLY A 73 -5.91 -2.21 5.74
C GLY A 73 -5.92 -3.57 5.05
N LEU A 74 -6.61 -3.66 3.92
CA LEU A 74 -6.67 -4.87 3.10
C LEU A 74 -5.27 -5.32 2.69
N THR A 75 -4.39 -4.40 2.27
CA THR A 75 -3.02 -4.77 1.87
C THR A 75 -2.20 -5.31 3.03
N ILE A 76 -2.36 -4.77 4.24
CA ILE A 76 -1.68 -5.28 5.44
C ILE A 76 -2.24 -6.65 5.86
N VAL A 77 -3.56 -6.83 5.81
CA VAL A 77 -4.19 -8.13 6.10
C VAL A 77 -3.76 -9.19 5.10
N LEU A 78 -3.69 -8.85 3.80
CA LEU A 78 -3.19 -9.76 2.77
C LEU A 78 -1.72 -10.10 2.98
N MET A 79 -0.90 -9.15 3.44
CA MET A 79 0.52 -9.38 3.75
C MET A 79 0.68 -10.40 4.87
N ILE A 80 0.03 -10.20 6.02
CA ILE A 80 0.01 -11.17 7.13
C ILE A 80 -0.48 -12.55 6.62
N LEU A 81 -1.56 -12.56 5.84
CA LEU A 81 -2.09 -13.80 5.29
C LEU A 81 -1.08 -14.57 4.43
N VAL A 82 -0.34 -13.87 3.57
CA VAL A 82 0.55 -14.55 2.63
C VAL A 82 1.91 -14.90 3.23
N ASP A 83 2.37 -14.13 4.21
CA ASP A 83 3.64 -14.40 4.90
C ASP A 83 3.50 -15.66 5.78
N ASP A 84 2.38 -15.82 6.49
CA ASP A 84 2.20 -16.90 7.47
C ASP A 84 1.42 -18.13 6.93
N ALA A 85 0.57 -17.96 5.91
CA ALA A 85 -0.17 -19.06 5.27
C ALA A 85 0.33 -19.42 3.86
N GLY A 86 1.29 -18.69 3.31
CA GLY A 86 1.83 -18.88 1.97
C GLY A 86 2.37 -20.30 1.76
N GLU A 87 3.28 -20.74 2.63
CA GLU A 87 3.94 -22.06 2.50
C GLU A 87 2.93 -23.23 2.46
N ALA A 88 1.85 -23.13 3.23
CA ALA A 88 0.80 -24.15 3.28
C ALA A 88 -0.03 -24.22 1.98
N TYR A 89 -0.11 -23.12 1.22
CA TYR A 89 -0.97 -23.00 0.03
C TYR A 89 -0.24 -22.30 -1.12
N PRO A 90 0.20 -23.03 -2.16
CA PRO A 90 0.93 -22.46 -3.30
C PRO A 90 0.19 -21.38 -4.11
N ARG A 91 -1.12 -21.22 -3.92
CA ARG A 91 -1.93 -20.14 -4.54
C ARG A 91 -1.91 -18.85 -3.73
N ILE A 92 -1.65 -18.97 -2.43
CA ILE A 92 -1.47 -17.86 -1.50
C ILE A 92 -0.04 -17.35 -1.64
N ASP A 93 0.93 -18.26 -1.68
CA ASP A 93 2.36 -18.00 -1.86
C ASP A 93 2.73 -17.36 -3.22
N HIS A 94 3.95 -16.83 -3.32
CA HIS A 94 4.49 -16.20 -4.52
C HIS A 94 4.63 -17.14 -5.72
N SER A 95 4.40 -16.60 -6.92
CA SER A 95 4.74 -17.28 -8.16
C SER A 95 6.28 -17.43 -8.29
N PRO A 96 6.81 -18.61 -8.65
CA PRO A 96 8.26 -18.82 -8.73
C PRO A 96 8.97 -17.93 -9.75
N TRP A 97 8.29 -17.57 -10.85
CA TRP A 97 8.86 -16.65 -11.84
C TRP A 97 7.77 -15.90 -12.62
N ASN A 98 7.15 -16.58 -13.59
CA ASN A 98 6.06 -16.03 -14.39
C ASN A 98 4.70 -16.43 -13.78
N GLY A 99 3.74 -15.54 -13.89
CA GLY A 99 2.41 -15.67 -13.31
C GLY A 99 2.16 -14.65 -12.22
N CYS A 100 1.00 -14.76 -11.60
CA CYS A 100 0.59 -13.92 -10.48
C CYS A 100 -0.29 -14.76 -9.54
N THR A 101 0.03 -14.68 -8.25
CA THR A 101 -0.64 -15.37 -7.13
C THR A 101 -1.08 -14.34 -6.09
N LEU A 102 -1.74 -14.75 -5.01
CA LEU A 102 -2.29 -13.79 -4.05
C LEU A 102 -1.21 -12.88 -3.43
N ALA A 103 -0.08 -13.45 -3.02
CA ALA A 103 1.03 -12.71 -2.43
C ALA A 103 1.60 -11.64 -3.38
N ASP A 104 1.52 -11.87 -4.69
CA ASP A 104 2.05 -10.97 -5.69
C ASP A 104 1.23 -9.66 -5.79
N PHE A 105 0.01 -9.58 -5.26
CA PHE A 105 -0.77 -8.34 -5.28
C PHE A 105 -0.44 -7.36 -4.14
N VAL A 106 0.18 -7.83 -3.05
CA VAL A 106 0.35 -7.06 -1.81
C VAL A 106 1.12 -5.76 -2.04
N MET A 107 2.33 -5.85 -2.59
CA MET A 107 3.19 -4.70 -2.78
C MET A 107 2.65 -3.70 -3.82
N PRO A 108 2.22 -4.10 -5.02
CA PRO A 108 1.65 -3.15 -5.98
C PRO A 108 0.39 -2.46 -5.47
N PHE A 109 -0.48 -3.15 -4.74
CA PHE A 109 -1.65 -2.52 -4.10
C PHE A 109 -1.20 -1.49 -3.06
N PHE A 110 -0.15 -1.80 -2.29
CA PHE A 110 0.41 -0.85 -1.33
C PHE A 110 1.00 0.39 -2.02
N LEU A 111 1.78 0.23 -3.08
CA LEU A 111 2.34 1.36 -3.84
C LEU A 111 1.26 2.20 -4.51
N PHE A 112 0.22 1.55 -5.04
CA PHE A 112 -0.96 2.22 -5.59
C PHE A 112 -1.64 3.10 -4.53
N ILE A 113 -1.95 2.57 -3.34
CA ILE A 113 -2.65 3.34 -2.31
C ILE A 113 -1.75 4.44 -1.71
N VAL A 114 -0.43 4.22 -1.64
CA VAL A 114 0.55 5.27 -1.31
C VAL A 114 0.45 6.42 -2.33
N GLY A 115 0.36 6.10 -3.62
CA GLY A 115 0.12 7.08 -4.69
C GLY A 115 -1.15 7.91 -4.45
N VAL A 116 -2.29 7.25 -4.18
CA VAL A 116 -3.56 7.95 -3.87
C VAL A 116 -3.39 8.89 -2.66
N ALA A 117 -2.70 8.42 -1.62
CA ALA A 117 -2.44 9.18 -0.41
C ALA A 117 -1.52 10.40 -0.64
N ILE A 118 -0.52 10.30 -1.53
CA ILE A 118 0.38 11.42 -1.89
C ILE A 118 -0.43 12.60 -2.44
N ALA A 119 -1.33 12.34 -3.40
CA ALA A 119 -2.16 13.38 -4.01
C ALA A 119 -2.99 14.12 -2.95
N LEU A 120 -3.60 13.39 -2.01
CA LEU A 120 -4.41 13.95 -0.92
C LEU A 120 -3.57 14.70 0.13
N ALA A 121 -2.37 14.21 0.43
CA ALA A 121 -1.49 14.77 1.45
C ALA A 121 -0.81 16.07 0.99
N LEU A 122 -0.31 16.10 -0.25
CA LEU A 122 0.42 17.26 -0.78
C LEU A 122 -0.49 18.42 -1.13
N LYS A 123 -1.76 18.16 -1.51
CA LYS A 123 -2.77 19.23 -1.69
C LYS A 123 -2.91 20.15 -0.47
N ARG A 124 -2.62 19.64 0.74
CA ARG A 124 -2.75 20.38 2.00
C ARG A 124 -1.54 21.25 2.34
N ILE A 125 -0.44 21.15 1.59
CA ILE A 125 0.81 21.86 1.88
C ILE A 125 0.99 22.98 0.83
N PRO A 126 0.75 24.26 1.20
CA PRO A 126 0.80 25.34 0.23
C PRO A 126 2.23 25.68 -0.22
N LYS A 127 3.22 25.49 0.66
CA LYS A 127 4.62 25.85 0.39
C LYS A 127 5.41 24.64 -0.12
N LYS A 128 6.02 24.78 -1.31
CA LYS A 128 6.87 23.74 -1.91
C LYS A 128 8.03 23.31 -1.02
N ARG A 129 8.71 24.24 -0.34
CA ARG A 129 9.84 23.93 0.54
C ARG A 129 9.44 23.02 1.70
N ASP A 130 8.28 23.27 2.30
CA ASP A 130 7.75 22.46 3.41
C ASP A 130 7.35 21.06 2.93
N ALA A 131 6.77 20.97 1.73
CA ALA A 131 6.45 19.69 1.09
C ALA A 131 7.72 18.86 0.86
N VAL A 132 8.75 19.45 0.25
CA VAL A 132 10.04 18.78 -0.01
C VAL A 132 10.71 18.33 1.30
N LYS A 133 10.76 19.20 2.33
CA LYS A 133 11.32 18.83 3.64
C LYS A 133 10.59 17.63 4.25
N LYS A 134 9.26 17.61 4.17
CA LYS A 134 8.44 16.51 4.67
C LYS A 134 8.66 15.22 3.87
N ILE A 135 8.82 15.32 2.55
CA ILE A 135 9.13 14.18 1.69
C ILE A 135 10.46 13.58 2.11
N ILE A 136 11.53 14.38 2.16
CA ILE A 136 12.89 13.92 2.51
C ILE A 136 12.91 13.27 3.88
N LEU A 137 12.34 13.91 4.91
CA LEU A 137 12.33 13.35 6.27
C LEU A 137 11.61 12.00 6.34
N ARG A 138 10.51 11.84 5.61
CA ARG A 138 9.78 10.58 5.56
C ARG A 138 10.56 9.51 4.80
N THR A 139 11.15 9.86 3.67
CA THR A 139 12.02 8.95 2.89
C THR A 139 13.18 8.45 3.75
N MET A 140 13.87 9.34 4.46
CA MET A 140 15.00 8.96 5.33
C MET A 140 14.58 8.02 6.46
N LYS A 141 13.41 8.24 7.08
CA LYS A 141 12.88 7.32 8.09
C LYS A 141 12.61 5.94 7.51
N LEU A 142 11.96 5.86 6.35
CA LEU A 142 11.66 4.58 5.69
C LEU A 142 12.94 3.84 5.29
N LEU A 143 13.95 4.55 4.79
CA LEU A 143 15.27 3.94 4.47
C LEU A 143 15.98 3.44 5.74
N PHE A 144 16.00 4.24 6.80
CA PHE A 144 16.62 3.87 8.06
C PHE A 144 15.98 2.61 8.67
N TRP A 145 14.65 2.60 8.80
CA TRP A 145 13.93 1.44 9.30
C TRP A 145 14.00 0.24 8.35
N GLY A 146 14.03 0.47 7.03
CA GLY A 146 14.21 -0.58 6.03
C GLY A 146 15.54 -1.31 6.18
N ILE A 147 16.64 -0.59 6.39
CA ILE A 147 17.96 -1.22 6.59
C ILE A 147 17.98 -2.01 7.90
N ILE A 148 17.38 -1.49 8.97
CA ILE A 148 17.31 -2.20 10.25
C ILE A 148 16.47 -3.47 10.15
N LEU A 149 15.29 -3.40 9.54
CA LEU A 149 14.38 -4.54 9.51
C LEU A 149 14.78 -5.59 8.46
N GLN A 150 15.17 -5.13 7.26
CA GLN A 150 15.32 -5.99 6.08
C GLN A 150 16.78 -6.12 5.62
N GLY A 151 17.71 -5.36 6.21
CA GLY A 151 19.13 -5.41 5.87
C GLY A 151 19.88 -6.60 6.46
N GLY A 152 19.21 -7.44 7.26
CA GLY A 152 19.81 -8.60 7.92
C GLY A 152 20.34 -8.30 9.33
N TYR A 153 19.76 -7.33 10.04
CA TYR A 153 20.01 -7.10 11.48
C TYR A 153 19.16 -8.02 12.37
N SER A 154 17.94 -8.33 11.92
CA SER A 154 17.11 -9.38 12.50
C SER A 154 17.21 -10.60 11.60
N HIS A 155 17.76 -11.69 12.11
CA HIS A 155 17.61 -12.99 11.47
C HIS A 155 16.14 -13.46 11.65
N ALA A 156 15.72 -14.49 10.90
CA ALA A 156 14.34 -14.97 10.91
C ALA A 156 13.80 -15.17 12.35
N PRO A 157 12.48 -15.15 12.60
CA PRO A 157 11.92 -15.27 13.95
C PRO A 157 12.38 -16.50 14.75
N ASP A 158 12.92 -17.50 14.06
CA ASP A 158 13.37 -18.78 14.61
C ASP A 158 14.89 -18.86 14.84
N ASP A 159 15.66 -17.82 14.46
CA ASP A 159 17.11 -17.76 14.61
C ASP A 159 17.49 -16.65 15.59
N LEU A 160 18.04 -17.03 16.75
CA LEU A 160 18.35 -16.13 17.87
C LEU A 160 19.72 -15.44 17.73
N GLU A 161 20.35 -15.52 16.56
CA GLU A 161 21.59 -14.81 16.27
C GLU A 161 21.33 -13.31 16.01
N TYR A 162 22.14 -12.44 16.63
CA TYR A 162 22.07 -10.98 16.48
C TYR A 162 23.38 -10.45 15.89
N GLY A 163 23.28 -9.68 14.79
CA GLY A 163 24.43 -9.03 14.16
C GLY A 163 24.16 -8.65 12.71
N VAL A 164 25.02 -7.81 12.13
CA VAL A 164 24.98 -7.51 10.69
C VAL A 164 26.32 -7.85 10.08
N ASN A 165 26.33 -8.85 9.21
CA ASN A 165 27.49 -9.05 8.34
C ASN A 165 27.47 -8.00 7.22
N MET A 166 28.25 -6.94 7.39
CA MET A 166 28.30 -5.82 6.45
C MET A 166 28.70 -6.24 5.02
N LYS A 167 29.36 -7.40 4.84
CA LYS A 167 29.70 -7.94 3.51
C LYS A 167 28.49 -8.53 2.76
N PHE A 168 27.41 -8.85 3.49
CA PHE A 168 26.20 -9.49 2.95
C PHE A 168 24.93 -8.72 3.31
N ILE A 169 25.06 -7.48 3.81
CA ILE A 169 23.91 -6.63 4.13
C ILE A 169 23.05 -6.43 2.89
N ARG A 170 21.74 -6.58 3.04
CA ARG A 170 20.79 -6.40 1.93
C ARG A 170 20.37 -4.94 1.81
N TRP A 171 20.76 -4.26 0.73
CA TRP A 171 20.47 -2.83 0.54
C TRP A 171 19.05 -2.56 0.05
N CYS A 172 18.46 -3.50 -0.69
CA CYS A 172 17.15 -3.38 -1.31
C CYS A 172 16.11 -4.22 -0.56
N GLY A 173 15.04 -3.59 -0.11
CA GLY A 173 13.93 -4.23 0.59
C GLY A 173 12.62 -3.50 0.33
N ILE A 174 11.53 -4.00 0.91
CA ILE A 174 10.18 -3.49 0.69
C ILE A 174 10.08 -2.02 1.14
N LEU A 175 10.62 -1.70 2.32
CA LEU A 175 10.59 -0.34 2.85
C LEU A 175 11.44 0.62 2.01
N GLN A 176 12.60 0.18 1.52
CA GLN A 176 13.48 0.96 0.66
C GLN A 176 12.83 1.24 -0.69
N ARG A 177 12.17 0.24 -1.30
CA ARG A 177 11.39 0.45 -2.53
C ARG A 177 10.25 1.44 -2.31
N ILE A 178 9.47 1.28 -1.23
CA ILE A 178 8.39 2.22 -0.90
C ILE A 178 8.95 3.64 -0.72
N ALA A 179 10.10 3.78 -0.05
CA ALA A 179 10.77 5.06 0.14
C ALA A 179 11.17 5.71 -1.18
N LEU A 180 11.78 4.94 -2.10
CA LEU A 180 12.20 5.41 -3.42
C LEU A 180 10.99 5.84 -4.25
N VAL A 181 9.98 4.99 -4.38
CA VAL A 181 8.77 5.30 -5.14
C VAL A 181 8.07 6.51 -4.55
N TYR A 182 7.88 6.56 -3.23
CA TYR A 182 7.30 7.71 -2.55
C TYR A 182 8.08 9.00 -2.82
N CYS A 183 9.41 8.96 -2.69
CA CYS A 183 10.28 10.12 -2.89
C CYS A 183 10.13 10.68 -4.31
N VAL A 184 10.32 9.83 -5.33
CA VAL A 184 10.27 10.25 -6.74
C VAL A 184 8.88 10.75 -7.09
N VAL A 185 7.84 9.97 -6.80
CA VAL A 185 6.46 10.28 -7.16
C VAL A 185 5.98 11.56 -6.44
N ALA A 186 6.29 11.73 -5.15
CA ALA A 186 5.92 12.94 -4.40
C ALA A 186 6.70 14.20 -4.81
N LEU A 187 7.98 14.06 -5.18
CA LEU A 187 8.77 15.19 -5.70
C LEU A 187 8.20 15.65 -7.05
N ILE A 188 7.96 14.71 -7.97
CA ILE A 188 7.35 15.01 -9.28
C ILE A 188 5.98 15.69 -9.08
N GLU A 189 5.15 15.17 -8.18
CA GLU A 189 3.86 15.76 -7.81
C GLU A 189 4.01 17.22 -7.34
N THR A 190 4.97 17.48 -6.45
CA THR A 190 5.25 18.81 -5.87
C THR A 190 5.77 19.81 -6.91
N PHE A 191 6.64 19.37 -7.82
CA PHE A 191 7.23 20.26 -8.83
C PHE A 191 6.26 20.54 -9.98
N THR A 192 5.41 19.57 -10.34
CA THR A 192 4.42 19.71 -11.42
C THR A 192 3.14 20.43 -11.02
N THR A 193 2.90 20.69 -9.72
CA THR A 193 1.65 21.32 -9.23
C THR A 193 1.33 22.66 -9.91
N LYS A 194 2.35 23.49 -10.21
CA LYS A 194 2.15 24.83 -10.81
C LYS A 194 1.77 24.79 -12.30
N LEU A 195 1.99 23.68 -12.98
CA LEU A 195 1.76 23.52 -14.41
C LEU A 195 0.35 22.99 -14.73
N ARG A 196 -0.54 22.92 -13.72
CA ARG A 196 -1.84 22.27 -13.85
C ARG A 196 -2.97 23.27 -14.08
N PRO A 197 -3.92 22.94 -14.98
CA PRO A 197 -5.13 23.74 -15.13
C PRO A 197 -5.96 23.72 -13.84
N THR A 198 -6.39 24.89 -13.39
CA THR A 198 -7.25 25.06 -12.20
C THR A 198 -8.70 24.65 -12.46
N THR A 199 -9.12 24.64 -13.73
CA THR A 199 -10.43 24.21 -14.19
C THR A 199 -10.27 23.04 -15.16
N LEU A 200 -10.95 21.93 -14.85
CA LEU A 200 -10.95 20.75 -15.70
C LEU A 200 -12.19 20.80 -16.59
N GLY A 201 -12.03 20.68 -17.91
CA GLY A 201 -13.16 20.56 -18.83
C GLY A 201 -13.96 19.28 -18.55
N SER A 202 -15.25 19.27 -18.93
CA SER A 202 -16.19 18.14 -18.70
C SER A 202 -15.93 16.89 -19.55
N GLY A 203 -14.86 16.86 -20.37
CA GLY A 203 -14.57 15.74 -21.26
C GLY A 203 -14.10 14.48 -20.51
N HIS A 204 -14.49 13.30 -21.02
CA HIS A 204 -14.15 11.98 -20.44
C HIS A 204 -12.64 11.67 -20.32
N LEU A 205 -11.78 12.40 -21.03
CA LEU A 205 -10.32 12.27 -20.95
C LEU A 205 -9.61 13.49 -20.34
N SER A 206 -10.35 14.51 -19.91
CA SER A 206 -9.76 15.80 -19.49
C SER A 206 -8.77 15.66 -18.33
N ILE A 207 -8.98 14.69 -17.44
CA ILE A 207 -8.06 14.40 -16.33
C ILE A 207 -6.73 13.77 -16.78
N PHE A 208 -6.75 12.98 -17.85
CA PHE A 208 -5.52 12.45 -18.47
C PHE A 208 -4.71 13.56 -19.14
N THR A 209 -5.40 14.57 -19.68
CA THR A 209 -4.77 15.74 -20.30
C THR A 209 -4.22 16.72 -19.24
N ALA A 210 -4.88 16.86 -18.10
CA ALA A 210 -4.46 17.77 -17.03
C ALA A 210 -3.36 17.21 -16.12
N TYR A 211 -3.33 15.89 -15.94
CA TYR A 211 -2.27 15.25 -15.17
C TYR A 211 -1.13 14.81 -16.10
N LYS A 212 0.04 15.43 -15.94
CA LYS A 212 1.23 15.05 -16.71
C LYS A 212 1.78 13.74 -16.16
N TRP A 213 1.48 12.65 -16.86
CA TRP A 213 2.08 11.31 -16.69
C TRP A 213 3.60 11.26 -16.96
N LEU A 214 4.25 12.40 -17.12
CA LEU A 214 5.65 12.54 -17.52
C LEU A 214 6.60 11.71 -16.63
N GLY A 215 6.39 11.72 -15.31
CA GLY A 215 7.22 10.94 -14.37
C GLY A 215 7.13 9.44 -14.60
N GLY A 216 5.91 8.91 -14.66
CA GLY A 216 5.67 7.50 -14.95
C GLY A 216 6.11 7.10 -16.35
N PHE A 217 5.92 7.98 -17.34
CA PHE A 217 6.33 7.73 -18.73
C PHE A 217 7.86 7.69 -18.88
N VAL A 218 8.59 8.60 -18.23
CA VAL A 218 10.06 8.56 -18.21
C VAL A 218 10.56 7.30 -17.51
N ALA A 219 9.97 6.93 -16.37
CA ALA A 219 10.32 5.69 -15.68
C ALA A 219 10.05 4.44 -16.56
N PHE A 220 8.91 4.42 -17.25
CA PHE A 220 8.58 3.38 -18.23
C PHE A 220 9.60 3.28 -19.36
N LEU A 221 9.98 4.41 -19.97
CA LEU A 221 10.96 4.41 -21.06
C LEU A 221 12.33 3.92 -20.58
N ILE A 222 12.81 4.39 -19.42
CA ILE A 222 14.07 3.93 -18.84
C ILE A 222 14.00 2.42 -18.61
N TYR A 223 12.95 1.94 -17.95
CA TYR A 223 12.76 0.51 -17.69
C TYR A 223 12.76 -0.33 -18.98
N MET A 224 11.95 0.06 -19.97
CA MET A 224 11.80 -0.69 -21.22
C MET A 224 13.09 -0.69 -22.04
N ILE A 225 13.73 0.48 -22.20
CA ILE A 225 14.98 0.59 -22.96
C ILE A 225 16.06 -0.24 -22.28
N THR A 226 16.26 -0.09 -20.97
CA THR A 226 17.29 -0.87 -20.25
C THR A 226 16.99 -2.37 -20.29
N THR A 227 15.73 -2.78 -20.11
CA THR A 227 15.35 -4.20 -20.09
C THR A 227 15.64 -4.91 -21.41
N PHE A 228 15.33 -4.26 -22.54
CA PHE A 228 15.44 -4.90 -23.86
C PHE A 228 16.76 -4.61 -24.57
N THR A 229 17.44 -3.50 -24.28
CA THR A 229 18.67 -3.12 -24.98
C THR A 229 19.94 -3.49 -24.21
N LEU A 230 19.92 -3.65 -22.89
CA LEU A 230 21.14 -3.93 -22.13
C LEU A 230 21.68 -5.34 -22.43
N TYR A 231 22.98 -5.44 -22.67
CA TYR A 231 23.68 -6.71 -22.85
C TYR A 231 24.01 -7.33 -21.50
N VAL A 232 23.69 -8.61 -21.35
CA VAL A 232 23.99 -9.38 -20.14
C VAL A 232 25.12 -10.36 -20.47
N PRO A 233 26.35 -10.08 -20.01
CA PRO A 233 27.46 -11.01 -20.15
C PRO A 233 27.32 -12.20 -19.20
N ASP A 234 28.15 -13.22 -19.46
CA ASP A 234 28.33 -14.35 -18.56
C ASP A 234 28.84 -13.87 -17.20
N TRP A 235 28.43 -14.56 -16.14
CA TRP A 235 28.74 -14.15 -14.78
C TRP A 235 28.90 -15.33 -13.85
N SER A 236 29.60 -15.11 -12.73
CA SER A 236 29.82 -16.14 -11.71
C SER A 236 29.47 -15.65 -10.32
N PHE A 237 29.14 -16.58 -9.44
CA PHE A 237 28.84 -16.34 -8.03
C PHE A 237 29.36 -17.49 -7.17
N VAL A 238 29.42 -17.26 -5.86
CA VAL A 238 29.84 -18.25 -4.86
C VAL A 238 28.64 -18.56 -3.97
N ASP A 239 28.33 -19.85 -3.82
CA ASP A 239 27.29 -20.31 -2.90
C ASP A 239 27.91 -20.52 -1.51
N HIS A 240 27.36 -19.85 -0.50
CA HIS A 240 27.83 -19.87 0.88
C HIS A 240 26.89 -20.64 1.83
N PHE A 241 25.77 -21.20 1.33
CA PHE A 241 24.65 -21.65 2.18
C PHE A 241 24.71 -23.10 2.63
N ASN A 242 25.40 -23.98 1.92
CA ASN A 242 25.65 -25.32 2.42
C ASN A 242 27.01 -25.27 3.12
N GLY A 243 27.12 -25.73 4.37
CA GLY A 243 28.38 -25.80 5.15
C GLY A 243 29.51 -26.65 4.54
N ASP A 244 29.43 -26.93 3.25
CA ASP A 244 30.47 -27.39 2.36
C ASP A 244 31.42 -26.23 1.96
N GLU A 245 32.58 -26.57 1.42
CA GLU A 245 33.51 -25.59 0.85
C GLU A 245 32.83 -24.69 -0.20
N PRO A 246 33.18 -23.39 -0.27
CA PRO A 246 32.55 -22.43 -1.17
C PRO A 246 32.70 -22.86 -2.63
N LYS A 247 31.58 -23.24 -3.27
CA LYS A 247 31.54 -23.64 -4.69
C LYS A 247 31.25 -22.45 -5.58
N ARG A 248 32.07 -22.29 -6.61
CA ARG A 248 31.88 -21.26 -7.65
C ARG A 248 31.01 -21.81 -8.78
N TYR A 249 29.96 -21.08 -9.11
CA TYR A 249 29.06 -21.39 -10.22
C TYR A 249 29.16 -20.31 -11.29
N THR A 250 29.07 -20.70 -12.55
CA THR A 250 29.05 -19.80 -13.71
C THR A 250 27.74 -19.95 -14.46
N VAL A 251 27.17 -18.83 -14.88
CA VAL A 251 25.95 -18.73 -15.68
C VAL A 251 26.31 -18.15 -17.04
N ILE A 252 26.00 -18.90 -18.10
CA ILE A 252 26.22 -18.51 -19.49
C ILE A 252 24.96 -17.79 -19.99
N CYS A 253 25.13 -16.57 -20.48
CA CYS A 253 24.06 -15.70 -20.93
C CYS A 253 24.32 -15.17 -22.34
N GLY A 254 25.37 -14.35 -22.51
CA GLY A 254 25.77 -13.75 -23.77
C GLY A 254 24.65 -13.10 -24.62
N MET A 255 23.63 -12.48 -24.01
CA MET A 255 22.38 -12.12 -24.71
C MET A 255 21.77 -10.76 -24.32
N ARG A 256 20.76 -10.30 -25.07
CA ARG A 256 19.96 -9.07 -24.82
C ARG A 256 18.47 -9.41 -24.74
N GLY A 257 17.71 -8.62 -23.97
CA GLY A 257 16.24 -8.68 -23.95
C GLY A 257 15.61 -9.97 -23.40
N HIS A 258 16.39 -10.84 -22.75
CA HIS A 258 15.88 -12.06 -22.16
C HIS A 258 15.17 -11.78 -20.82
N LEU A 259 14.00 -12.39 -20.60
CA LEU A 259 13.18 -12.19 -19.40
C LEU A 259 13.16 -13.42 -18.47
N GLY A 260 14.04 -14.39 -18.69
CA GLY A 260 14.21 -15.55 -17.81
C GLY A 260 15.04 -15.24 -16.55
N PRO A 261 15.07 -16.18 -15.58
CA PRO A 261 15.69 -15.98 -14.25
C PRO A 261 17.13 -15.49 -14.27
N ALA A 262 17.97 -16.11 -15.10
CA ALA A 262 19.42 -16.00 -14.96
C ALA A 262 20.08 -14.86 -15.76
N CYS A 263 19.49 -14.50 -16.90
CA CYS A 263 20.12 -13.70 -17.95
C CYS A 263 19.35 -12.43 -18.30
N ASN A 264 18.52 -11.94 -17.37
CA ASN A 264 17.76 -10.71 -17.56
C ASN A 264 18.57 -9.47 -17.16
N ALA A 265 18.21 -8.34 -17.78
CA ALA A 265 18.85 -7.06 -17.56
C ALA A 265 18.58 -6.49 -16.15
N VAL A 266 17.41 -6.78 -15.54
CA VAL A 266 17.05 -6.33 -14.18
C VAL A 266 18.07 -6.83 -13.17
N GLY A 267 18.26 -8.14 -13.11
CA GLY A 267 19.26 -8.75 -12.23
C GLY A 267 20.69 -8.40 -12.62
N HIS A 268 20.98 -8.07 -13.90
CA HIS A 268 22.30 -7.58 -14.28
C HIS A 268 22.61 -6.20 -13.68
N VAL A 269 21.68 -5.26 -13.77
CA VAL A 269 21.83 -3.92 -13.16
C VAL A 269 22.07 -4.06 -11.66
N ASP A 270 21.31 -4.90 -10.96
CA ASP A 270 21.47 -5.07 -9.52
C ASP A 270 22.83 -5.67 -9.14
N ARG A 271 23.32 -6.64 -9.92
CA ARG A 271 24.67 -7.21 -9.75
C ARG A 271 25.78 -6.16 -9.91
N GLN A 272 25.61 -5.21 -10.83
CA GLN A 272 26.61 -4.16 -11.09
C GLN A 272 26.55 -3.04 -10.05
N VAL A 273 25.35 -2.65 -9.63
CA VAL A 273 25.16 -1.52 -8.70
C VAL A 273 25.43 -1.93 -7.26
N TRP A 274 24.92 -3.08 -6.83
CA TRP A 274 25.01 -3.51 -5.43
C TRP A 274 26.10 -4.54 -5.18
N GLY A 275 26.45 -5.33 -6.19
CA GLY A 275 27.33 -6.48 -6.04
C GLY A 275 26.58 -7.75 -5.63
N VAL A 276 27.10 -8.91 -6.04
CA VAL A 276 26.42 -10.22 -5.90
C VAL A 276 26.15 -10.60 -4.44
N ASN A 277 27.03 -10.21 -3.52
CA ASN A 277 26.92 -10.56 -2.10
C ASN A 277 25.79 -9.82 -1.37
N HIS A 278 25.28 -8.73 -1.96
CA HIS A 278 24.24 -7.90 -1.37
C HIS A 278 22.85 -8.20 -1.94
N LEU A 279 22.75 -9.19 -2.82
CA LEU A 279 21.50 -9.66 -3.41
C LEU A 279 20.83 -10.69 -2.49
N TYR A 280 19.51 -10.75 -2.56
CA TYR A 280 18.76 -11.78 -1.84
C TYR A 280 19.13 -13.20 -2.29
N SER A 281 19.46 -14.05 -1.33
CA SER A 281 20.09 -15.37 -1.55
C SER A 281 19.12 -16.52 -1.75
N GLN A 282 17.85 -16.33 -1.39
CA GLN A 282 16.81 -17.37 -1.43
C GLN A 282 15.70 -17.01 -2.42
N PRO A 283 16.00 -16.76 -3.71
CA PRO A 283 14.98 -16.32 -4.66
C PRO A 283 13.93 -17.40 -4.90
N VAL A 284 12.68 -16.95 -5.07
CA VAL A 284 11.49 -17.82 -5.22
C VAL A 284 11.61 -18.75 -6.44
N TRP A 285 12.42 -18.41 -7.45
CA TRP A 285 12.65 -19.25 -8.62
C TRP A 285 13.31 -20.59 -8.31
N ARG A 286 13.89 -20.77 -7.11
CA ARG A 286 14.43 -22.06 -6.63
C ARG A 286 13.39 -23.17 -6.64
N ARG A 287 12.12 -22.77 -6.56
CA ARG A 287 10.95 -23.64 -6.59
C ARG A 287 10.53 -24.06 -7.98
N LEU A 288 11.16 -23.54 -9.05
CA LEU A 288 10.85 -23.94 -10.42
C LEU A 288 11.09 -25.44 -10.62
N LYS A 289 10.29 -26.06 -11.50
CA LYS A 289 10.46 -27.48 -11.89
C LYS A 289 11.87 -27.82 -12.39
N ALA A 290 12.56 -26.83 -12.97
CA ALA A 290 13.94 -26.97 -13.42
C ALA A 290 14.95 -27.09 -12.26
N CYS A 291 14.57 -26.66 -11.06
CA CYS A 291 15.45 -26.58 -9.90
C CYS A 291 15.15 -27.67 -8.86
N THR A 292 13.89 -28.00 -8.59
CA THR A 292 13.48 -28.95 -7.53
C THR A 292 12.41 -29.93 -8.00
N LEU A 293 12.41 -31.13 -7.41
CA LEU A 293 11.34 -32.13 -7.57
C LEU A 293 10.09 -31.79 -6.74
N ASN A 294 10.24 -30.96 -5.70
CA ASN A 294 9.16 -30.59 -4.78
C ASN A 294 8.24 -29.48 -5.31
N TYR A 295 8.36 -29.10 -6.60
CA TYR A 295 7.52 -28.09 -7.21
C TYR A 295 6.02 -28.33 -6.88
N PRO A 296 5.26 -27.30 -6.45
CA PRO A 296 5.61 -25.88 -6.40
C PRO A 296 6.25 -25.40 -5.08
N GLY A 297 6.58 -26.30 -4.15
CA GLY A 297 7.25 -25.98 -2.89
C GLY A 297 8.77 -25.93 -3.01
N ASP A 298 9.44 -25.53 -1.93
CA ASP A 298 10.88 -25.62 -1.81
C ASP A 298 11.35 -27.06 -1.51
N GLY A 299 12.60 -27.33 -1.83
CA GLY A 299 13.19 -28.66 -1.66
C GLY A 299 14.64 -28.73 -2.10
N PRO A 300 15.28 -29.90 -1.97
CA PRO A 300 16.63 -30.10 -2.46
C PRO A 300 16.70 -29.86 -3.98
N PHE A 301 17.80 -29.28 -4.43
CA PHE A 301 18.04 -29.10 -5.85
C PHE A 301 18.19 -30.46 -6.54
N ARG A 302 17.68 -30.56 -7.76
CA ARG A 302 17.92 -31.72 -8.62
C ARG A 302 19.41 -31.86 -8.94
N GLU A 303 19.86 -33.08 -9.20
CA GLU A 303 21.25 -33.33 -9.61
C GLU A 303 21.58 -32.67 -10.96
N ASP A 304 20.60 -32.60 -11.86
CA ASP A 304 20.66 -31.95 -13.17
C ASP A 304 20.23 -30.47 -13.14
N ALA A 305 20.05 -29.87 -11.96
CA ALA A 305 19.59 -28.49 -11.84
C ALA A 305 20.60 -27.51 -12.47
N PRO A 306 20.15 -26.57 -13.31
CA PRO A 306 21.01 -25.53 -13.85
C PRO A 306 21.72 -24.71 -12.77
N SER A 307 22.94 -24.25 -13.05
CA SER A 307 23.73 -23.46 -12.09
C SER A 307 22.99 -22.23 -11.57
N TRP A 308 22.17 -21.59 -12.39
CA TRP A 308 21.39 -20.41 -12.01
C TRP A 308 20.30 -20.67 -10.98
N CYS A 309 19.92 -21.93 -10.72
CA CYS A 309 18.95 -22.25 -9.66
C CYS A 309 19.45 -21.81 -8.27
N ARG A 310 20.76 -21.76 -8.06
CA ARG A 310 21.42 -21.31 -6.82
C ARG A 310 21.78 -19.82 -6.83
N ALA A 311 21.56 -19.15 -7.95
CA ALA A 311 22.01 -17.78 -8.13
C ALA A 311 21.17 -16.81 -7.28
N PRO A 312 21.79 -15.83 -6.60
CA PRO A 312 21.06 -14.82 -5.86
C PRO A 312 20.39 -13.82 -6.82
N PHE A 313 19.28 -13.23 -6.38
CA PHE A 313 18.51 -12.28 -7.19
C PHE A 313 17.71 -11.33 -6.32
N GLU A 314 17.71 -10.05 -6.67
CA GLU A 314 17.06 -9.02 -5.88
C GLU A 314 15.73 -8.57 -6.52
N PRO A 315 14.56 -9.06 -6.03
CA PRO A 315 13.26 -8.62 -6.53
C PRO A 315 12.99 -7.13 -6.29
N GLU A 316 13.59 -6.59 -5.23
CA GLU A 316 13.38 -5.22 -4.77
C GLU A 316 14.44 -4.24 -5.32
N GLY A 317 15.17 -4.68 -6.35
CA GLY A 317 16.32 -4.00 -6.94
C GLY A 317 16.04 -2.66 -7.60
N LEU A 318 17.07 -2.06 -8.18
CA LEU A 318 17.02 -0.70 -8.72
C LEU A 318 16.10 -0.62 -9.94
N LEU A 319 16.32 -1.48 -10.94
CA LEU A 319 15.57 -1.39 -12.20
C LEU A 319 14.09 -1.77 -12.02
N SER A 320 13.81 -2.79 -11.22
CA SER A 320 12.45 -3.16 -10.83
C SER A 320 11.78 -2.07 -9.98
N SER A 321 12.52 -1.36 -9.12
CA SER A 321 12.01 -0.18 -8.39
C SER A 321 11.71 1.01 -9.30
N ILE A 322 12.45 1.19 -10.40
CA ILE A 322 12.12 2.18 -11.43
C ILE A 322 10.77 1.87 -12.07
N SER A 323 10.51 0.59 -12.41
CA SER A 323 9.20 0.16 -12.90
C SER A 323 8.09 0.41 -11.85
N ALA A 324 8.39 0.19 -10.57
CA ALA A 324 7.45 0.43 -9.46
C ALA A 324 6.98 1.88 -9.29
N ILE A 325 7.72 2.86 -9.81
CA ILE A 325 7.28 4.27 -9.89
C ILE A 325 5.98 4.41 -10.67
N ILE A 326 5.76 3.56 -11.67
CA ILE A 326 4.55 3.57 -12.50
C ILE A 326 3.32 3.24 -11.64
N SER A 327 3.38 2.23 -10.78
CA SER A 327 2.27 1.88 -9.86
C SER A 327 1.90 3.04 -8.93
N GLY A 328 2.91 3.72 -8.36
CA GLY A 328 2.69 4.92 -7.55
C GLY A 328 2.10 6.08 -8.34
N THR A 329 2.52 6.27 -9.59
CA THR A 329 1.99 7.30 -10.50
C THR A 329 0.53 7.04 -10.86
N ILE A 330 0.16 5.79 -11.15
CA ILE A 330 -1.23 5.37 -11.37
C ILE A 330 -2.08 5.66 -10.13
N GLY A 331 -1.55 5.36 -8.93
CA GLY A 331 -2.19 5.71 -7.67
C GLY A 331 -2.44 7.22 -7.51
N ILE A 332 -1.47 8.07 -7.86
CA ILE A 332 -1.68 9.53 -7.85
C ILE A 332 -2.86 9.92 -8.74
N HIS A 333 -2.97 9.35 -9.94
CA HIS A 333 -4.09 9.64 -10.84
C HIS A 333 -5.44 9.37 -10.16
N TYR A 334 -5.58 8.23 -9.47
CA TYR A 334 -6.78 7.92 -8.68
C TYR A 334 -7.05 8.95 -7.58
N GLY A 335 -5.99 9.42 -6.89
CA GLY A 335 -6.09 10.47 -5.89
C GLY A 335 -6.55 11.83 -6.47
N HIS A 336 -6.13 12.17 -7.68
CA HIS A 336 -6.60 13.37 -8.37
C HIS A 336 -8.05 13.29 -8.80
N VAL A 337 -8.51 12.13 -9.25
CA VAL A 337 -9.93 11.91 -9.55
C VAL A 337 -10.79 12.17 -8.29
N LEU A 338 -10.34 11.71 -7.11
CA LEU A 338 -10.99 12.02 -5.82
C LEU A 338 -11.03 13.53 -5.51
N ILE A 339 -9.96 14.25 -5.86
CA ILE A 339 -9.79 15.67 -5.54
C ILE A 339 -10.63 16.58 -6.44
N HIS A 340 -10.66 16.27 -7.75
CA HIS A 340 -11.22 17.15 -8.78
C HIS A 340 -12.69 16.88 -9.06
N PHE A 341 -13.11 15.61 -9.09
CA PHE A 341 -14.51 15.27 -9.33
C PHE A 341 -15.28 15.18 -8.02
N LYS A 342 -16.45 15.80 -7.94
CA LYS A 342 -17.33 15.74 -6.76
C LYS A 342 -18.33 14.58 -6.84
N GLY A 343 -18.78 14.22 -8.05
CA GLY A 343 -19.77 13.16 -8.25
C GLY A 343 -19.18 11.75 -8.11
N HIS A 344 -19.89 10.85 -7.42
CA HIS A 344 -19.49 9.46 -7.26
C HIS A 344 -19.41 8.72 -8.61
N LEU A 345 -20.39 8.95 -9.49
CA LEU A 345 -20.45 8.32 -10.81
C LEU A 345 -19.28 8.73 -11.71
N GLU A 346 -18.90 10.01 -11.71
CA GLU A 346 -17.78 10.50 -12.51
C GLU A 346 -16.46 9.90 -12.04
N ARG A 347 -16.25 9.79 -10.72
CA ARG A 347 -15.06 9.14 -10.15
C ARG A 347 -14.96 7.68 -10.60
N LEU A 348 -16.06 6.93 -10.45
CA LEU A 348 -16.12 5.52 -10.81
C LEU A 348 -15.91 5.29 -12.31
N LYS A 349 -16.47 6.15 -13.17
CA LYS A 349 -16.25 6.06 -14.63
C LYS A 349 -14.76 6.13 -14.98
N HIS A 350 -14.02 7.09 -14.42
CA HIS A 350 -12.58 7.22 -14.71
C HIS A 350 -11.77 6.05 -14.15
N TRP A 351 -12.06 5.62 -12.92
CA TRP A 351 -11.36 4.52 -12.29
C TRP A 351 -11.59 3.18 -12.98
N ILE A 352 -12.85 2.79 -13.18
CA ILE A 352 -13.19 1.52 -13.79
C ILE A 352 -12.67 1.46 -15.23
N LEU A 353 -12.83 2.55 -16.01
CA LEU A 353 -12.30 2.61 -17.37
C LEU A 353 -10.79 2.40 -17.40
N MET A 354 -10.03 3.14 -16.57
CA MET A 354 -8.58 2.97 -16.53
C MET A 354 -8.17 1.58 -16.02
N GLY A 355 -8.88 1.05 -15.02
CA GLY A 355 -8.64 -0.28 -14.48
C GLY A 355 -8.81 -1.37 -15.54
N LEU A 356 -9.90 -1.31 -16.31
CA LEU A 356 -10.17 -2.25 -17.41
C LEU A 356 -9.15 -2.14 -18.54
N VAL A 357 -8.79 -0.92 -18.95
CA VAL A 357 -7.77 -0.70 -20.00
C VAL A 357 -6.42 -1.30 -19.60
N LEU A 358 -5.98 -1.07 -18.36
CA LEU A 358 -4.74 -1.64 -17.84
C LEU A 358 -4.77 -3.18 -17.79
N LEU A 359 -5.89 -3.76 -17.35
CA LEU A 359 -6.07 -5.23 -17.37
C LEU A 359 -6.00 -5.80 -18.79
N ILE A 360 -6.67 -5.16 -19.76
CA ILE A 360 -6.64 -5.59 -21.16
C ILE A 360 -5.21 -5.55 -21.71
N ILE A 361 -4.48 -4.46 -21.48
CA ILE A 361 -3.08 -4.33 -21.92
C ILE A 361 -2.22 -5.44 -21.30
N ALA A 362 -2.37 -5.71 -20.01
CA ALA A 362 -1.61 -6.74 -19.32
C ALA A 362 -1.87 -8.14 -19.89
N ILE A 363 -3.15 -8.47 -20.13
CA ILE A 363 -3.56 -9.75 -20.71
C ILE A 363 -2.98 -9.89 -22.12
N ILE A 364 -3.10 -8.86 -22.97
CA ILE A 364 -2.53 -8.87 -24.32
C ILE A 364 -1.02 -9.09 -24.28
N LEU A 365 -0.28 -8.35 -23.44
CA LEU A 365 1.17 -8.50 -23.35
C LEU A 365 1.61 -9.88 -22.83
N HIS A 366 0.83 -10.48 -21.93
CA HIS A 366 1.13 -11.78 -21.36
C HIS A 366 0.87 -12.91 -22.36
N PHE A 367 -0.30 -12.92 -23.02
CA PHE A 367 -0.71 -14.00 -23.91
C PHE A 367 -0.13 -13.89 -25.33
N THR A 368 0.43 -12.73 -25.70
CA THR A 368 1.25 -12.61 -26.92
C THR A 368 2.72 -12.98 -26.69
N ASP A 369 3.08 -13.44 -25.48
CA ASP A 369 4.46 -13.73 -25.05
C ASP A 369 5.44 -12.54 -25.19
N ALA A 370 4.93 -11.33 -25.42
CA ALA A 370 5.75 -10.14 -25.54
C ALA A 370 6.41 -9.76 -24.20
N ILE A 371 5.62 -9.73 -23.12
CA ILE A 371 6.10 -9.45 -21.75
C ILE A 371 5.26 -10.27 -20.76
N PRO A 372 5.81 -11.35 -20.16
CA PRO A 372 5.08 -12.14 -19.19
C PRO A 372 4.81 -11.33 -17.91
N ILE A 373 3.68 -11.62 -17.26
CA ILE A 373 3.40 -11.12 -15.91
C ILE A 373 4.44 -11.74 -14.98
N ASN A 374 5.31 -10.91 -14.42
CA ASN A 374 6.43 -11.36 -13.59
C ASN A 374 6.70 -10.33 -12.48
N LYS A 375 6.46 -10.75 -11.23
CA LYS A 375 6.69 -9.93 -10.03
C LYS A 375 8.17 -9.58 -9.86
N GLN A 376 9.05 -10.56 -10.03
CA GLN A 376 10.48 -10.46 -9.70
C GLN A 376 11.17 -9.39 -10.57
N LEU A 377 10.77 -9.30 -11.84
CA LEU A 377 11.21 -8.23 -12.76
C LEU A 377 10.45 -6.92 -12.56
N TYR A 378 9.34 -6.95 -11.82
CA TYR A 378 8.31 -5.90 -11.80
C TYR A 378 7.92 -5.50 -13.24
N SER A 379 7.60 -6.52 -14.05
CA SER A 379 7.41 -6.35 -15.50
C SER A 379 6.28 -5.38 -15.82
N PHE A 380 6.34 -4.71 -16.98
CA PHE A 380 5.31 -3.73 -17.34
C PHE A 380 3.90 -4.35 -17.42
N SER A 381 3.79 -5.58 -17.94
CA SER A 381 2.51 -6.31 -17.94
C SER A 381 2.03 -6.61 -16.51
N TYR A 382 2.94 -6.94 -15.58
CA TYR A 382 2.62 -7.08 -14.17
C TYR A 382 2.17 -5.76 -13.52
N VAL A 383 2.80 -4.63 -13.83
CA VAL A 383 2.35 -3.29 -13.39
C VAL A 383 0.93 -3.01 -13.86
N CYS A 384 0.65 -3.22 -15.15
CA CYS A 384 -0.67 -3.03 -15.73
C CYS A 384 -1.71 -3.95 -15.08
N PHE A 385 -1.38 -5.22 -14.89
CA PHE A 385 -2.28 -6.21 -14.30
C PHE A 385 -2.66 -5.83 -12.87
N THR A 386 -1.65 -5.57 -12.04
CA THR A 386 -1.83 -5.31 -10.62
C THR A 386 -2.42 -3.92 -10.36
N ALA A 387 -2.05 -2.89 -11.12
CA ALA A 387 -2.65 -1.57 -10.99
C ALA A 387 -4.10 -1.53 -11.51
N GLY A 388 -4.40 -2.31 -12.56
CA GLY A 388 -5.77 -2.51 -13.03
C GLY A 388 -6.64 -3.19 -11.98
N ALA A 389 -6.16 -4.29 -11.40
CA ALA A 389 -6.82 -4.99 -10.30
C ALA A 389 -7.01 -4.09 -9.06
N ALA A 390 -5.97 -3.34 -8.66
CA ALA A 390 -6.04 -2.39 -7.55
C ALA A 390 -7.15 -1.34 -7.80
N GLY A 391 -7.25 -0.85 -9.03
CA GLY A 391 -8.28 0.09 -9.45
C GLY A 391 -9.70 -0.44 -9.34
N ILE A 392 -9.93 -1.68 -9.77
CA ILE A 392 -11.24 -2.34 -9.65
C ILE A 392 -11.60 -2.61 -8.18
N VAL A 393 -10.66 -3.15 -7.39
CA VAL A 393 -10.87 -3.41 -5.97
C VAL A 393 -11.12 -2.10 -5.21
N PHE A 394 -10.33 -1.04 -5.48
CA PHE A 394 -10.53 0.27 -4.88
C PHE A 394 -11.90 0.86 -5.22
N SER A 395 -12.35 0.71 -6.47
CA SER A 395 -13.68 1.13 -6.90
C SER A 395 -14.80 0.35 -6.19
N GLY A 396 -14.62 -0.96 -6.00
CA GLY A 396 -15.55 -1.80 -5.23
C GLY A 396 -15.66 -1.36 -3.77
N PHE A 397 -14.53 -1.16 -3.09
CA PHE A 397 -14.51 -0.63 -1.72
C PHE A 397 -15.12 0.78 -1.63
N TYR A 398 -14.91 1.63 -2.64
CA TYR A 398 -15.53 2.96 -2.70
C TYR A 398 -17.06 2.87 -2.80
N ILE A 399 -17.58 1.97 -3.63
CA ILE A 399 -19.03 1.75 -3.73
C ILE A 399 -19.58 1.25 -2.39
N LEU A 400 -18.96 0.24 -1.78
CA LEU A 400 -19.47 -0.35 -0.55
C LEU A 400 -19.43 0.63 0.64
N ILE A 401 -18.32 1.34 0.82
CA ILE A 401 -18.09 2.17 2.01
C ILE A 401 -18.60 3.60 1.81
N ASP A 402 -18.23 4.26 0.71
CA ASP A 402 -18.47 5.70 0.53
C ASP A 402 -19.78 5.99 -0.24
N VAL A 403 -20.32 5.05 -1.03
CA VAL A 403 -21.60 5.22 -1.76
C VAL A 403 -22.76 4.55 -1.01
N LEU A 404 -22.65 3.26 -0.68
CA LEU A 404 -23.70 2.50 0.00
C LEU A 404 -23.69 2.69 1.53
N GLY A 405 -22.61 3.24 2.09
CA GLY A 405 -22.51 3.48 3.53
C GLY A 405 -22.31 2.24 4.39
N LEU A 406 -21.97 1.08 3.80
CA LEU A 406 -21.74 -0.19 4.50
C LEU A 406 -20.39 -0.19 5.24
N ARG A 407 -20.23 0.69 6.22
CA ARG A 407 -18.93 0.92 6.88
C ARG A 407 -18.58 -0.13 7.93
N THR A 408 -19.59 -0.59 8.69
CA THR A 408 -19.46 -1.53 9.82
C THR A 408 -18.61 -2.77 9.53
N PRO A 409 -18.84 -3.53 8.43
CA PRO A 409 -18.05 -4.73 8.15
C PRO A 409 -16.58 -4.44 7.81
N PHE A 410 -16.24 -3.21 7.37
CA PHE A 410 -14.88 -2.84 6.98
C PHE A 410 -14.13 -2.06 8.07
N LEU A 411 -14.72 -1.89 9.26
CA LEU A 411 -14.07 -1.13 10.35
C LEU A 411 -12.72 -1.73 10.77
N PHE A 412 -12.59 -3.05 10.80
CA PHE A 412 -11.32 -3.70 11.14
C PHE A 412 -10.22 -3.34 10.14
N LEU A 413 -10.55 -3.32 8.84
CA LEU A 413 -9.63 -2.86 7.79
C LEU A 413 -9.30 -1.38 7.93
N GLU A 414 -10.29 -0.54 8.23
CA GLU A 414 -10.02 0.89 8.48
C GLU A 414 -9.06 1.08 9.66
N TRP A 415 -9.25 0.36 10.78
CA TRP A 415 -8.39 0.47 11.96
C TRP A 415 -6.97 0.02 11.67
N ILE A 416 -6.80 -1.17 11.07
CA ILE A 416 -5.49 -1.67 10.64
C ILE A 416 -4.86 -0.67 9.68
N GLY A 417 -5.60 -0.22 8.67
CA GLY A 417 -5.13 0.75 7.70
C GLY A 417 -4.66 2.05 8.34
N MET A 418 -5.41 2.62 9.29
CA MET A 418 -5.01 3.83 10.01
C MET A 418 -3.67 3.68 10.76
N ASN A 419 -3.32 2.46 11.17
CA ASN A 419 -2.07 2.09 11.87
C ASN A 419 -1.16 1.17 11.03
N ALA A 420 -1.28 1.20 9.70
CA ALA A 420 -0.67 0.21 8.81
C ALA A 420 0.84 0.00 9.02
N MET A 421 1.60 1.07 9.29
CA MET A 421 3.04 0.94 9.51
C MET A 421 3.39 0.22 10.82
N LEU A 422 2.58 0.41 11.87
CA LEU A 422 2.76 -0.31 13.13
C LEU A 422 2.53 -1.79 12.93
N VAL A 423 1.42 -2.13 12.29
CA VAL A 423 1.06 -3.52 12.03
C VAL A 423 2.05 -4.16 11.07
N PHE A 424 2.54 -3.44 10.05
CA PHE A 424 3.61 -3.92 9.17
C PHE A 424 4.87 -4.31 9.97
N VAL A 425 5.40 -3.39 10.79
CA VAL A 425 6.64 -3.61 11.53
C VAL A 425 6.49 -4.68 12.61
N MET A 426 5.35 -4.72 13.30
CA MET A 426 5.18 -5.65 14.41
C MET A 426 4.70 -7.03 13.97
N ALA A 427 3.83 -7.12 12.96
CA ALA A 427 3.24 -8.37 12.49
C ALA A 427 4.10 -8.99 11.38
N ALA A 428 4.18 -8.33 10.22
CA ALA A 428 4.75 -8.94 9.00
C ALA A 428 6.28 -9.00 9.01
N GLU A 429 6.96 -8.02 9.60
CA GLU A 429 8.41 -8.11 9.82
C GLU A 429 8.75 -9.03 11.02
N GLY A 430 7.75 -9.70 11.61
CA GLY A 430 7.95 -10.75 12.60
C GLY A 430 8.44 -10.28 13.98
N ILE A 431 8.56 -8.97 14.25
CA ILE A 431 9.12 -8.48 15.52
C ILE A 431 8.32 -8.96 16.73
N PHE A 432 6.97 -8.93 16.65
CA PHE A 432 6.13 -9.42 17.74
C PHE A 432 6.25 -10.93 17.89
N ALA A 433 6.28 -11.67 16.77
CA ALA A 433 6.44 -13.12 16.77
C ALA A 433 7.81 -13.52 17.35
N ALA A 434 8.90 -12.88 16.93
CA ALA A 434 10.25 -13.09 17.45
C ALA A 434 10.35 -12.79 18.96
N PHE A 435 9.71 -11.70 19.40
CA PHE A 435 9.60 -11.40 20.83
C PHE A 435 8.90 -12.54 21.58
N VAL A 436 7.71 -12.94 21.14
CA VAL A 436 6.93 -14.03 21.78
C VAL A 436 7.66 -15.38 21.71
N ASN A 437 8.31 -15.70 20.59
CA ASN A 437 9.09 -16.92 20.38
C ASN A 437 10.35 -16.99 21.25
N GLY A 438 10.86 -15.84 21.71
CA GLY A 438 11.93 -15.79 22.70
C GLY A 438 11.60 -16.50 24.02
N TRP A 439 10.31 -16.74 24.31
CA TRP A 439 9.87 -17.63 25.39
C TRP A 439 9.60 -19.05 24.87
N TYR A 440 10.56 -19.94 25.10
CA TYR A 440 10.45 -21.37 24.80
C TYR A 440 10.63 -22.22 26.07
N TYR A 441 10.11 -23.45 26.03
CA TYR A 441 10.25 -24.41 27.13
C TYR A 441 11.22 -25.54 26.74
N GLU A 442 12.37 -25.58 27.43
CA GLU A 442 13.49 -26.52 27.25
C GLU A 442 14.20 -26.47 25.88
N ASP A 443 13.45 -26.52 24.78
CA ASP A 443 13.95 -26.52 23.39
C ASP A 443 13.38 -25.30 22.63
N PRO A 444 14.21 -24.54 21.89
CA PRO A 444 13.75 -23.43 21.04
C PRO A 444 12.65 -23.81 20.04
N ARG A 445 12.55 -25.09 19.65
CA ARG A 445 11.47 -25.62 18.80
C ARG A 445 10.12 -25.72 19.50
N ASN A 446 10.10 -25.68 20.83
CA ASN A 446 8.89 -25.67 21.67
C ASN A 446 8.54 -24.23 22.10
N SER A 447 8.46 -23.31 21.14
CA SER A 447 7.99 -21.96 21.41
C SER A 447 6.51 -21.94 21.78
N LEU A 448 6.08 -20.90 22.50
CA LEU A 448 4.67 -20.69 22.82
C LEU A 448 3.79 -20.67 21.55
N VAL A 449 4.27 -20.05 20.48
CA VAL A 449 3.55 -19.96 19.20
C VAL A 449 3.40 -21.34 18.58
N HIS A 450 4.48 -22.14 18.55
CA HIS A 450 4.43 -23.51 18.05
C HIS A 450 3.45 -24.36 18.85
N TRP A 451 3.46 -24.22 20.18
CA TRP A 451 2.55 -24.94 21.06
C TRP A 451 1.08 -24.58 20.79
N ILE A 452 0.76 -23.28 20.67
CA ILE A 452 -0.59 -22.79 20.37
C ILE A 452 -1.03 -23.30 19.00
N LYS A 453 -0.20 -23.13 17.95
CA LYS A 453 -0.51 -23.59 16.60
C LYS A 453 -0.84 -25.09 16.59
N LYS A 454 0.03 -25.91 17.17
CA LYS A 454 -0.13 -27.36 17.21
C LYS A 454 -1.36 -27.81 18.00
N HIS A 455 -1.55 -27.30 19.22
CA HIS A 455 -2.58 -27.83 20.13
C HIS A 455 -3.94 -27.18 19.97
N VAL A 456 -4.00 -25.89 19.64
CA VAL A 456 -5.26 -25.14 19.54
C VAL A 456 -5.80 -25.14 18.12
N PHE A 457 -4.92 -25.15 17.10
CA PHE A 457 -5.36 -25.07 15.71
C PHE A 457 -5.22 -26.41 14.99
N ASP A 458 -4.03 -26.99 14.92
CA ASP A 458 -3.82 -28.21 14.12
C ASP A 458 -4.59 -29.42 14.69
N ASN A 459 -4.55 -29.61 16.02
CA ASN A 459 -5.28 -30.71 16.68
C ASN A 459 -6.81 -30.56 16.62
N VAL A 460 -7.32 -29.33 16.67
CA VAL A 460 -8.78 -29.07 16.63
C VAL A 460 -9.33 -29.28 15.22
N TRP A 461 -8.58 -28.86 14.20
CA TRP A 461 -9.01 -28.96 12.80
C TRP A 461 -8.54 -30.25 12.10
N HIS A 462 -7.77 -31.09 12.79
CA HIS A 462 -7.17 -32.34 12.29
C HIS A 462 -6.41 -32.17 10.96
N SER A 463 -5.86 -30.99 10.70
CA SER A 463 -5.16 -30.64 9.47
C SER A 463 -4.25 -29.44 9.69
N GLU A 464 -2.96 -29.62 9.44
CA GLU A 464 -1.94 -28.57 9.57
C GLU A 464 -2.21 -27.38 8.63
N ARG A 465 -2.72 -27.65 7.43
CA ARG A 465 -3.04 -26.59 6.45
C ARG A 465 -4.20 -25.72 6.93
N VAL A 466 -5.28 -26.36 7.41
CA VAL A 466 -6.45 -25.64 7.93
C VAL A 466 -6.10 -24.95 9.24
N GLY A 467 -5.36 -25.63 10.12
CA GLY A 467 -4.88 -25.07 11.38
C GLY A 467 -4.03 -23.82 11.16
N THR A 468 -3.12 -23.82 10.17
CA THR A 468 -2.34 -22.64 9.78
C THR A 468 -3.23 -21.47 9.35
N ILE A 469 -4.20 -21.66 8.46
CA ILE A 469 -5.12 -20.57 8.06
C ILE A 469 -5.92 -20.05 9.25
N MET A 470 -6.43 -20.94 10.10
CA MET A 470 -7.25 -20.55 11.25
C MET A 470 -6.41 -19.79 12.28
N TYR A 471 -5.16 -20.19 12.49
CA TYR A 471 -4.20 -19.46 13.30
C TYR A 471 -3.99 -18.04 12.75
N VAL A 472 -3.71 -17.88 11.46
CA VAL A 472 -3.50 -16.55 10.87
C VAL A 472 -4.74 -15.66 10.96
N ILE A 473 -5.93 -16.20 10.72
CA ILE A 473 -7.18 -15.42 10.81
C ILE A 473 -7.50 -15.01 12.26
N PHE A 474 -7.46 -15.95 13.19
CA PHE A 474 -7.94 -15.73 14.56
C PHE A 474 -6.85 -15.23 15.52
N ALA A 475 -5.63 -15.75 15.42
CA ALA A 475 -4.54 -15.37 16.31
C ALA A 475 -3.79 -14.12 15.84
N GLU A 476 -3.76 -13.82 14.53
CA GLU A 476 -2.97 -12.70 14.01
C GLU A 476 -3.84 -11.57 13.46
N ILE A 477 -4.64 -11.81 12.42
CA ILE A 477 -5.46 -10.77 11.79
C ILE A 477 -6.47 -10.20 12.79
N THR A 478 -7.16 -11.05 13.54
CA THR A 478 -8.12 -10.61 14.56
C THR A 478 -7.42 -9.90 15.73
N PHE A 479 -6.28 -10.42 16.19
CA PHE A 479 -5.47 -9.78 17.24
C PHE A 479 -5.05 -8.36 16.84
N TRP A 480 -4.43 -8.21 15.66
CA TRP A 480 -4.00 -6.90 15.16
C TRP A 480 -5.17 -5.97 14.85
N SER A 481 -6.33 -6.50 14.46
CA SER A 481 -7.57 -5.74 14.33
C SER A 481 -8.02 -5.14 15.66
N VAL A 482 -8.00 -5.93 16.74
CA VAL A 482 -8.36 -5.47 18.09
C VAL A 482 -7.35 -4.44 18.59
N VAL A 483 -6.04 -4.72 18.47
CA VAL A 483 -4.98 -3.79 18.86
C VAL A 483 -5.12 -2.46 18.10
N ALA A 484 -5.32 -2.50 16.79
CA ALA A 484 -5.52 -1.30 15.98
C ALA A 484 -6.81 -0.54 16.37
N GLY A 485 -7.88 -1.24 16.73
CA GLY A 485 -9.12 -0.67 17.25
C GLY A 485 -8.94 0.03 18.60
N VAL A 486 -8.17 -0.56 19.52
CA VAL A 486 -7.80 0.05 20.81
C VAL A 486 -6.96 1.30 20.58
N LEU A 487 -5.93 1.23 19.73
CA LEU A 487 -5.10 2.39 19.37
C LEU A 487 -5.95 3.50 18.74
N HIS A 488 -6.93 3.16 17.89
CA HIS A 488 -7.86 4.11 17.31
C HIS A 488 -8.72 4.80 18.39
N LYS A 489 -9.26 4.04 19.36
CA LYS A 489 -10.01 4.58 20.51
C LYS A 489 -9.15 5.54 21.34
N LEU A 490 -7.87 5.21 21.53
CA LEU A 490 -6.88 6.05 22.21
C LEU A 490 -6.32 7.21 21.35
N ARG A 491 -6.71 7.29 20.07
CA ARG A 491 -6.22 8.27 19.08
C ARG A 491 -4.70 8.24 18.86
N ILE A 492 -4.08 7.08 19.06
CA ILE A 492 -2.66 6.85 18.81
C ILE A 492 -2.50 6.38 17.36
N TYR A 493 -1.66 7.07 16.59
CA TYR A 493 -1.35 6.70 15.21
C TYR A 493 0.14 6.78 14.95
N TRP A 494 0.79 5.63 14.79
CA TRP A 494 2.20 5.59 14.43
C TRP A 494 2.39 5.81 12.93
N LYS A 495 3.23 6.77 12.57
CA LYS A 495 3.54 7.14 11.19
C LYS A 495 5.05 7.28 11.02
N LEU A 496 5.57 6.58 10.02
CA LEU A 496 6.93 6.72 9.52
C LEU A 496 7.01 7.82 8.45
#